data_AF-R6TGB7-F1
#
_entry.id   AF-R6TGB7-F1
#
_cell.length_a   1.000
_cell.length_b   1.000
_cell.length_c   1.000
_cell.angle_alpha   90.00
_cell.angle_beta   90.00
_cell.angle_gamma   90.00
#
_symmetry.space_group_name_H-M   'P 1'
#
loop_
_entity.id
_entity.type
_entity.pdbx_description
1 polymer ?
#
loop_
_entity_poly.entity_id
_entity_poly.type
_entity_poly.pdbx_seq_one_letter_code
_entity_poly.pdbx_strand_id
1 'polypeptide(L)'
;MLSELDEYCRTHRVDIAALTMPKSKADSIASKLVDLGIRAIWNFAHVDLEIPNKDVVVESVHLSDSLMQLSYNIVKNSKNK
;
A
#
# COMPACT_ATOMS: atom_id res chain seq x y z
N MET A 1 -5.81 19.25 4.12
CA MET A 1 -5.54 17.90 3.56
C MET A 1 -5.38 16.82 4.64
N LEU A 2 -4.23 16.64 5.31
CA LEU A 2 -4.10 15.60 6.35
C LEU A 2 -4.93 15.86 7.62
N SER A 3 -5.29 17.13 7.86
CA SER A 3 -6.16 17.58 8.95
C SER A 3 -7.62 17.18 8.76
N GLU A 4 -8.08 17.02 7.52
CA GLU A 4 -9.48 16.66 7.18
C GLU A 4 -9.67 15.14 7.14
N LEU A 5 -8.59 14.38 7.02
CA LEU A 5 -8.63 12.91 6.93
C LEU A 5 -9.31 12.28 8.15
N ASP A 6 -9.01 12.79 9.35
CA ASP A 6 -9.53 12.27 10.61
C ASP A 6 -11.04 12.46 10.70
N GLU A 7 -11.52 13.64 10.32
CA GLU A 7 -12.96 13.95 10.28
C GLU A 7 -13.66 13.13 9.20
N TYR A 8 -13.03 12.96 8.04
CA TYR A 8 -13.57 12.16 6.95
C TYR A 8 -13.74 10.69 7.37
N CYS A 9 -12.70 10.07 7.95
CA CYS A 9 -12.76 8.68 8.42
C CYS A 9 -13.74 8.45 9.58
N ARG A 10 -14.06 9.49 10.37
CA ARG A 10 -15.08 9.41 11.43
C ARG A 10 -16.51 9.53 10.92
N THR A 11 -16.71 10.29 9.84
CA THR A 11 -18.03 10.58 9.26
C THR A 11 -18.40 9.64 8.12
N HIS A 12 -17.40 9.01 7.51
CA HIS A 12 -17.55 8.08 6.39
C HIS A 12 -16.87 6.77 6.72
N ARG A 13 -17.53 5.67 6.34
CA ARG A 13 -16.91 4.35 6.44
C ARG A 13 -15.83 4.20 5.37
N VAL A 14 -14.59 4.03 5.81
CA VAL A 14 -13.44 3.73 4.94
C VAL A 14 -12.89 2.35 5.32
N ASP A 15 -13.01 1.39 4.41
CA ASP A 15 -12.54 0.02 4.66
C ASP A 15 -11.08 -0.18 4.20
N ILE A 16 -10.64 0.49 3.13
CA ILE A 16 -9.33 0.30 2.49
C ILE A 16 -8.64 1.66 2.25
N ALA A 17 -7.35 1.77 2.59
CA ALA A 17 -6.51 2.92 2.24
C ALA A 17 -5.36 2.52 1.31
N ALA A 18 -5.19 3.25 0.21
CA ALA A 18 -4.04 3.09 -0.68
C ALA A 18 -2.90 4.05 -0.29
N LEU A 19 -1.72 3.52 0.02
CA LEU A 19 -0.55 4.31 0.40
C LEU A 19 0.38 4.52 -0.80
N THR A 20 0.43 5.75 -1.31
CA THR A 20 1.23 6.13 -2.50
C THR A 20 2.26 7.21 -2.16
N MET A 21 2.94 7.07 -1.02
CA MET A 21 3.85 8.09 -0.48
C MET A 21 5.28 7.55 -0.24
N PRO A 22 6.27 8.42 -0.04
CA PRO A 22 7.64 7.99 0.25
C PRO A 22 7.74 7.19 1.56
N LYS A 23 8.71 6.27 1.62
CA LYS A 23 8.96 5.39 2.78
C LYS A 23 9.04 6.12 4.12
N SER A 24 9.62 7.32 4.15
CA SER A 24 9.81 8.11 5.38
C SER A 24 8.51 8.55 6.07
N LYS A 25 7.37 8.46 5.37
CA LYS A 25 6.05 8.83 5.88
C LYS A 25 5.09 7.64 5.95
N ALA A 26 5.46 6.48 5.41
CA ALA A 26 4.53 5.37 5.23
C ALA A 26 4.12 4.77 6.59
N ASP A 27 5.07 4.51 7.49
CA ASP A 27 4.79 3.92 8.81
C ASP A 27 3.90 4.82 9.68
N SER A 28 4.21 6.12 9.73
CA SER A 28 3.46 7.06 10.58
C SER A 28 2.03 7.26 10.08
N ILE A 29 1.81 7.29 8.77
CA ILE A 29 0.47 7.38 8.20
C ILE A 29 -0.27 6.05 8.31
N ALA A 30 0.40 4.92 8.10
CA ALA A 30 -0.21 3.60 8.26
C ALA A 30 -0.76 3.41 9.68
N SER A 31 0.04 3.69 10.72
CA SER A 31 -0.41 3.65 12.11
C SER A 31 -1.60 4.58 12.35
N LYS A 32 -1.55 5.81 11.83
CA LYS A 32 -2.66 6.76 11.95
C LYS A 32 -3.95 6.25 11.30
N LEU A 33 -3.88 5.63 10.12
CA LEU A 33 -5.04 5.07 9.43
C LEU A 33 -5.64 3.90 10.21
N VAL A 34 -4.80 3.07 10.84
CA VAL A 34 -5.24 1.99 11.73
C VAL A 34 -5.96 2.55 12.95
N ASP A 35 -5.44 3.61 13.58
CA ASP A 35 -6.09 4.28 14.72
C ASP A 35 -7.44 4.89 14.33
N LEU A 36 -7.61 5.30 13.07
CA LEU A 36 -8.89 5.77 12.52
C LEU A 36 -9.87 4.64 12.18
N GLY A 37 -9.49 3.37 12.40
CA GLY A 37 -10.36 2.20 12.22
C GLY A 37 -10.30 1.57 10.83
N ILE A 38 -9.33 1.95 9.98
CA ILE A 38 -9.14 1.33 8.67
C ILE A 38 -8.54 -0.06 8.85
N ARG A 39 -9.15 -1.06 8.20
CA ARG A 39 -8.82 -2.48 8.38
C ARG A 39 -8.01 -3.08 7.24
N ALA A 40 -7.81 -2.34 6.16
CA ALA A 40 -7.00 -2.78 5.04
C ALA A 40 -6.14 -1.65 4.48
N ILE A 41 -4.88 -1.95 4.20
CA ILE A 41 -3.92 -1.03 3.61
C ILE A 41 -3.37 -1.67 2.35
N TRP A 42 -3.51 -0.96 1.23
CA TRP A 42 -2.88 -1.31 -0.03
C TRP A 42 -1.62 -0.48 -0.20
N ASN A 43 -0.47 -1.10 0.04
CA ASN A 43 0.81 -0.44 0.19
C ASN A 43 1.57 -0.39 -1.14
N PHE A 44 1.68 0.79 -1.74
CA PHE A 44 2.58 1.06 -2.88
C PHE A 44 3.89 1.71 -2.42
N ALA A 45 4.05 2.01 -1.13
CA ALA A 45 5.31 2.48 -0.63
C ALA A 45 6.32 1.32 -0.71
N HIS A 46 7.53 1.62 -1.18
CA HIS A 46 8.61 0.63 -1.31
C HIS A 46 9.27 0.37 0.05
N VAL A 47 8.44 -0.01 1.03
CA VAL A 47 8.79 -0.35 2.41
C VAL A 47 7.78 -1.36 2.93
N ASP A 48 8.26 -2.32 3.71
CA ASP A 48 7.40 -3.27 4.41
C ASP A 48 6.83 -2.60 5.67
N LEU A 49 5.51 -2.55 5.78
CA LEU A 49 4.83 -1.95 6.92
C LEU A 49 4.65 -3.01 8.01
N GLU A 50 5.28 -2.78 9.17
CA GLU A 50 5.07 -3.60 10.36
C GLU A 50 3.90 -3.06 11.17
N ILE A 51 2.71 -3.61 10.94
CA ILE A 51 1.51 -3.25 11.70
C ILE A 51 1.25 -4.31 12.77
N PRO A 52 1.34 -3.97 14.07
CA PRO A 52 1.17 -4.94 15.16
C PRO A 52 -0.29 -5.38 15.36
N ASN A 53 -1.25 -4.71 14.73
CA ASN A 53 -2.67 -5.03 14.83
C ASN A 53 -3.05 -6.19 13.89
N LYS A 54 -3.49 -7.32 14.46
CA LYS A 54 -3.88 -8.53 13.71
C LYS A 54 -5.16 -8.38 12.89
N ASP A 55 -5.98 -7.38 13.19
CA ASP A 55 -7.24 -7.12 12.47
C ASP A 55 -7.03 -6.25 11.21
N VAL A 56 -5.78 -5.87 10.91
CA VAL A 56 -5.41 -5.06 9.76
C VAL A 56 -4.69 -5.91 8.72
N VAL A 57 -5.23 -5.92 7.50
CA VAL A 57 -4.59 -6.59 6.36
C VAL A 57 -3.74 -5.59 5.59
N VAL A 58 -2.49 -5.94 5.32
CA VAL A 58 -1.59 -5.12 4.48
C VAL A 58 -1.22 -5.91 3.24
N GLU A 59 -1.47 -5.33 2.06
CA GLU A 59 -1.08 -5.89 0.77
C GLU A 59 -0.04 -4.97 0.12
N SER A 60 1.20 -5.43 -0.01
CA SER A 60 2.30 -4.65 -0.62
C SER A 60 2.40 -4.89 -2.13
N VAL A 61 2.57 -3.81 -2.89
CA VAL A 61 2.72 -3.83 -4.35
C VAL A 61 4.19 -3.66 -4.75
N HIS A 62 4.76 -4.71 -5.33
CA HIS A 62 6.12 -4.71 -5.85
C HIS A 62 6.13 -4.44 -7.36
N LEU A 63 6.07 -3.15 -7.72
CA LEU A 63 6.09 -2.71 -9.13
C LEU A 63 7.38 -3.14 -9.85
N SER A 64 8.52 -3.13 -9.15
CA SER A 64 9.80 -3.57 -9.69
C SER A 64 9.77 -5.04 -10.14
N ASP A 65 9.15 -5.92 -9.35
CA ASP A 65 9.03 -7.34 -9.67
C ASP A 65 8.11 -7.55 -10.87
N SER A 66 6.98 -6.82 -10.90
CA SER A 66 6.05 -6.84 -12.03
C SER A 66 6.74 -6.40 -13.33
N LEU A 67 7.56 -5.35 -13.27
CA LEU A 67 8.32 -4.85 -14.42
C LEU A 67 9.42 -5.82 -14.85
N MET A 68 10.12 -6.43 -13.89
CA MET A 68 11.14 -7.45 -14.17
C MET A 68 10.52 -8.68 -14.85
N GLN A 69 9.38 -9.15 -14.36
CA GLN A 69 8.65 -10.26 -14.95
C GLN A 69 8.19 -9.94 -16.37
N LEU A 70 7.67 -8.72 -16.60
CA LEU A 70 7.32 -8.26 -17.94
C LEU A 70 8.53 -8.24 -18.87
N SER A 71 9.67 -7.73 -18.39
CA SER A 71 10.93 -7.65 -19.15
C SER A 71 11.45 -9.04 -19.54
N TYR A 72 11.38 -10.00 -18.61
CA TYR A 72 11.72 -11.39 -18.89
C TYR A 72 10.80 -12.01 -19.95
N ASN A 73 9.49 -11.76 -19.85
CA ASN A 73 8.51 -12.28 -20.82
C ASN A 73 8.75 -11.78 -22.24
N ILE A 74 9.18 -10.52 -22.40
CA ILE A 74 9.56 -9.97 -23.72
C ILE A 74 10.73 -10.76 -24.32
N VAL A 75 11.79 -11.01 -23.55
CA VAL A 75 12.96 -11.75 -24.02
C VAL A 75 12.62 -13.21 -24.33
N LYS A 76 11.86 -13.86 -23.44
CA LYS A 76 11.42 -15.25 -23.62
C LYS A 76 10.58 -15.42 -24.89
N ASN A 77 9.61 -14.53 -25.12
CA ASN A 77 8.73 -14.61 -26.29
C ASN A 77 9.46 -14.29 -27.59
N SER A 78 10.53 -13.47 -27.55
CA SER A 78 11.38 -13.20 -28.72
C SER A 78 12.22 -14.43 -29.12
N LYS A 79 12.71 -15.22 -28.16
CA LYS A 79 13.51 -16.44 -28.39
C LYS A 79 12.71 -17.66 -28.88
N ASN A 80 11.39 -17.62 -28.72
CA ASN A 80 10.47 -18.69 -29.16
C ASN A 80 9.89 -18.42 -30.56
N LYS A 81 10.39 -17.39 -31.26
CA LYS A 81 10.16 -17.14 -32.69
C LYS A 81 11.39 -17.56 -33.47
#